data_AF-A0AAU2AME4-F1
#
_entry.id   AF-A0AAU2AME4-F1
#
_cell.length_a   1.000
_cell.length_b   1.000
_cell.length_c   1.000
_cell.angle_alpha   90.00
_cell.angle_beta   90.00
_cell.angle_gamma   90.00
#
_symmetry.space_group_name_H-M   'P 1'
#
loop_
_entity.id
_entity.type
_entity.pdbx_description
1 polymer ?
#
loop_
_entity_poly.entity_id
_entity_poly.type
_entity_poly.pdbx_seq_one_letter_code
_entity_poly.pdbx_strand_id
1 'polypeptide(L)'
;MADTALRSSPLALTVLSLLHYQPLHPYGMQRLIKQWGKDQVVNVNQRAGIYRTIERLQAAGLVEVHEVGRDQQYAERTLYKVTEAGRETTRAWLLEMLGTPKQEFPQFPVALSFALMLTPDETRAVLERRVRAVARTLEQLEATLAEESDDGLGRVVLLETDYQRTMAAAELAWLTAVVEDIEAGRLTWSWEELTALAGPAADLD
;
A
#
# COMPACT_ATOMS: atom_id res chain seq x y z
N MET A 1 -13.37 -28.57 12.75
CA MET A 1 -12.99 -27.98 11.45
C MET A 1 -12.78 -26.50 11.70
N ALA A 2 -11.57 -25.98 11.54
CA ALA A 2 -11.29 -24.57 11.79
C ALA A 2 -12.07 -23.73 10.78
N ASP A 3 -13.15 -23.10 11.24
CA ASP A 3 -13.77 -22.00 10.55
C ASP A 3 -12.68 -20.94 10.35
N THR A 4 -12.14 -20.86 9.14
CA THR A 4 -11.06 -19.93 8.83
C THR A 4 -11.72 -18.58 8.65
N ALA A 5 -11.97 -17.90 9.78
CA ALA A 5 -12.48 -16.55 9.81
C ALA A 5 -11.74 -15.72 8.76
N LEU A 6 -12.51 -15.10 7.86
CA LEU A 6 -11.98 -14.34 6.74
C LEU A 6 -11.01 -13.28 7.27
N ARG A 7 -9.71 -13.40 6.96
CA ARG A 7 -8.71 -12.42 7.39
C ARG A 7 -8.89 -11.10 6.63
N SER A 8 -8.78 -10.00 7.36
CA SER A 8 -8.76 -8.64 6.83
C SER A 8 -7.65 -8.47 5.78
N SER A 9 -7.93 -7.76 4.69
CA SER A 9 -6.90 -7.31 3.75
C SER A 9 -7.22 -5.90 3.23
N PRO A 10 -6.21 -5.12 2.79
CA PRO A 10 -6.45 -3.78 2.25
C PRO A 10 -7.48 -3.78 1.10
N LEU A 11 -7.40 -4.75 0.20
CA LEU A 11 -8.34 -4.88 -0.92
C LEU A 11 -9.76 -5.25 -0.44
N ALA A 12 -9.90 -6.14 0.53
CA ALA A 12 -11.20 -6.51 1.07
C ALA A 12 -11.87 -5.35 1.82
N LEU A 13 -11.12 -4.62 2.65
CA LEU A 13 -11.62 -3.41 3.31
C LEU A 13 -12.05 -2.35 2.30
N THR A 14 -11.28 -2.18 1.22
CA THR A 14 -11.60 -1.23 0.13
C THR A 14 -12.89 -1.60 -0.58
N VAL A 15 -13.05 -2.88 -0.97
CA VAL A 15 -14.28 -3.36 -1.63
C VAL A 15 -15.50 -3.15 -0.74
N LEU A 16 -15.41 -3.53 0.54
CA LEU A 16 -16.51 -3.33 1.48
C LEU A 16 -16.84 -1.84 1.70
N SER A 17 -15.82 -0.99 1.80
CA SER A 17 -15.99 0.45 1.98
C SER A 17 -16.67 1.10 0.77
N LEU A 18 -16.30 0.73 -0.46
CA LEU A 18 -16.96 1.22 -1.68
C LEU A 18 -18.44 0.81 -1.72
N LEU A 19 -18.73 -0.44 -1.37
CA LEU A 19 -20.09 -0.97 -1.31
C LEU A 19 -20.94 -0.36 -0.18
N HIS A 20 -20.32 0.30 0.79
CA HIS A 20 -21.03 1.04 1.83
C HIS A 20 -21.79 2.24 1.25
N TYR A 21 -21.25 2.87 0.20
CA TYR A 21 -21.83 4.05 -0.46
C TYR A 21 -22.96 3.69 -1.42
N GLN A 22 -22.80 2.65 -2.24
CA GLN A 22 -23.82 2.20 -3.19
C GLN A 22 -23.52 0.79 -3.73
N PRO A 23 -24.52 0.07 -4.25
CA PRO A 23 -24.29 -1.17 -4.99
C PRO A 23 -23.43 -0.94 -6.24
N LEU A 24 -22.42 -1.79 -6.46
CA LEU A 24 -21.46 -1.62 -7.55
C LEU A 24 -21.17 -2.94 -8.27
N HIS A 25 -20.94 -2.84 -9.58
CA HIS A 25 -20.28 -3.90 -10.36
C HIS A 25 -18.76 -3.86 -10.12
N PRO A 26 -18.02 -5.00 -10.19
CA PRO A 26 -16.56 -5.03 -10.03
C PRO A 26 -15.80 -4.00 -10.89
N TYR A 27 -16.26 -3.75 -12.12
CA TYR A 27 -15.69 -2.72 -12.99
C TYR A 27 -15.90 -1.28 -12.45
N GLY A 28 -17.07 -1.02 -11.84
CA GLY A 28 -17.34 0.27 -11.18
C GLY A 28 -16.41 0.49 -9.98
N MET A 29 -16.18 -0.56 -9.18
CA MET A 29 -15.21 -0.51 -8.08
C MET A 29 -13.80 -0.20 -8.59
N GLN A 30 -13.34 -0.87 -9.66
CA GLN A 30 -12.03 -0.58 -10.28
C GLN A 30 -11.90 0.89 -10.70
N ARG A 31 -12.94 1.45 -11.30
CA ARG A 31 -12.94 2.86 -11.71
C ARG A 31 -12.87 3.80 -10.52
N LEU A 32 -13.65 3.55 -9.47
CA LEU A 32 -13.64 4.39 -8.26
C LEU A 32 -12.30 4.32 -7.52
N ILE A 33 -11.70 3.13 -7.41
CA ILE A 33 -10.38 2.97 -6.77
C ILE A 33 -9.34 3.84 -7.47
N LYS A 34 -9.31 3.84 -8.81
CA LYS A 34 -8.40 4.71 -9.58
C LYS A 34 -8.77 6.18 -9.47
N GLN A 35 -10.07 6.50 -9.55
CA GLN A 35 -10.53 7.89 -9.47
C GLN A 35 -10.21 8.54 -8.12
N TRP A 36 -10.26 7.77 -7.05
CA TRP A 36 -9.94 8.23 -5.70
C TRP A 36 -8.45 8.07 -5.33
N GLY A 37 -7.59 7.74 -6.29
CA GLY A 37 -6.15 7.54 -6.07
C GLY A 37 -5.81 6.37 -5.13
N LYS A 38 -6.77 5.48 -4.84
CA LYS A 38 -6.59 4.37 -3.90
C LYS A 38 -5.69 3.26 -4.47
N ASP A 39 -5.33 3.32 -5.74
CA ASP A 39 -4.29 2.47 -6.33
C ASP A 39 -2.88 2.79 -5.82
N GLN A 40 -2.70 3.93 -5.15
CA GLN A 40 -1.47 4.29 -4.41
C GLN A 40 -1.32 3.49 -3.10
N VAL A 41 -2.43 3.07 -2.48
CA VAL A 41 -2.45 2.43 -1.14
C VAL A 41 -2.94 0.98 -1.16
N VAL A 42 -3.58 0.56 -2.24
CA VAL A 42 -4.07 -0.80 -2.43
C VAL A 42 -3.57 -1.31 -3.76
N ASN A 43 -2.89 -2.46 -3.74
CA ASN A 43 -2.48 -3.11 -4.97
C ASN A 43 -3.70 -3.68 -5.72
N VAL A 44 -4.25 -2.88 -6.63
CA VAL A 44 -5.32 -3.27 -7.56
C VAL A 44 -4.81 -3.70 -8.93
N ASN A 45 -3.48 -3.82 -9.11
CA ASN A 45 -2.89 -4.12 -10.42
C ASN A 45 -3.27 -5.50 -10.97
N GLN A 46 -3.86 -6.38 -10.15
CA GLN A 46 -4.45 -7.63 -10.62
C GLN A 46 -5.97 -7.50 -10.70
N ARG A 47 -6.52 -7.32 -11.92
CA ARG A 47 -7.97 -7.35 -12.17
C ARG A 47 -8.65 -8.58 -11.54
N ALA A 48 -7.97 -9.73 -11.59
CA ALA A 48 -8.44 -10.97 -10.98
C ALA A 48 -8.54 -10.91 -9.44
N GLY A 49 -7.82 -10.00 -8.79
CA GLY A 49 -7.83 -9.82 -7.34
C GLY A 49 -9.17 -9.33 -6.81
N ILE A 50 -9.84 -8.40 -7.52
CA ILE A 50 -11.15 -7.88 -7.11
C ILE A 50 -12.22 -8.96 -7.19
N TYR A 51 -12.28 -9.70 -8.31
CA TYR A 51 -13.25 -10.79 -8.46
C TYR A 51 -13.08 -11.86 -7.38
N ARG A 52 -11.85 -12.35 -7.17
CA ARG A 52 -11.56 -13.32 -6.08
C ARG A 52 -11.89 -12.76 -4.69
N THR A 53 -11.68 -11.47 -4.48
CA THR A 53 -12.02 -10.82 -3.20
C THR A 53 -13.53 -10.79 -2.99
N ILE A 54 -14.30 -10.42 -4.02
CA ILE A 54 -15.76 -10.42 -3.96
C ILE A 54 -16.29 -11.83 -3.72
N GLU A 55 -15.79 -12.84 -4.42
CA GLU A 55 -16.16 -14.25 -4.21
C GLU A 55 -15.95 -14.67 -2.75
N ARG A 56 -14.78 -14.35 -2.17
CA ARG A 56 -14.48 -14.62 -0.75
C ARG A 56 -15.41 -13.86 0.20
N LEU A 57 -15.67 -12.59 -0.05
CA LEU A 57 -16.56 -11.77 0.76
C LEU A 57 -18.00 -12.29 0.69
N GLN A 58 -18.44 -12.75 -0.48
CA GLN A 58 -19.77 -13.32 -0.70
C GLN A 58 -19.91 -14.68 0.00
N ALA A 59 -18.90 -15.55 -0.12
CA ALA A 59 -18.85 -16.83 0.60
C ALA A 59 -18.88 -16.65 2.13
N ALA A 60 -18.34 -15.53 2.63
CA ALA A 60 -18.39 -15.14 4.03
C ALA A 60 -19.68 -14.38 4.43
N GLY A 61 -20.63 -14.17 3.50
CA GLY A 61 -21.89 -13.46 3.76
C GLY A 61 -21.74 -11.95 3.99
N LEU A 62 -20.59 -11.36 3.65
CA LEU A 62 -20.30 -9.93 3.86
C LEU A 62 -20.79 -9.05 2.70
N VAL A 63 -20.98 -9.64 1.52
CA VAL A 63 -21.60 -9.01 0.36
C VAL A 63 -22.61 -9.97 -0.26
N GLU A 64 -23.61 -9.43 -0.95
CA GLU A 64 -24.61 -10.22 -1.65
C GLU A 64 -24.92 -9.62 -3.03
N VAL A 65 -25.47 -10.45 -3.93
CA VAL A 65 -25.95 -9.99 -5.23
C VAL A 65 -27.17 -9.10 -5.00
N HIS A 66 -27.09 -7.86 -5.49
CA HIS A 66 -28.19 -6.90 -5.41
C HIS A 66 -29.14 -7.04 -6.60
N GLU A 67 -28.58 -7.06 -7.80
CA GLU A 67 -29.32 -7.12 -9.06
C GLU A 67 -28.45 -7.79 -10.13
N VAL A 68 -29.07 -8.56 -11.02
CA VAL A 68 -28.45 -9.05 -12.25
C VAL A 68 -29.09 -8.29 -13.41
N GLY A 69 -28.45 -7.22 -13.85
CA GLY A 69 -28.92 -6.44 -14.99
C GLY A 69 -28.63 -7.18 -16.30
N ARG A 70 -29.66 -7.35 -17.15
CA ARG A 70 -29.49 -7.76 -18.55
C ARG A 70 -29.52 -6.53 -19.44
N ASP A 71 -28.38 -6.19 -20.00
CA ASP A 71 -28.28 -5.17 -21.04
C ASP A 71 -28.29 -5.89 -22.39
N GLN A 72 -29.20 -5.55 -23.32
CA GLN A 72 -29.41 -6.30 -24.56
C GLN A 72 -28.19 -6.31 -25.52
N GLN A 73 -27.15 -5.52 -25.20
CA GLN A 73 -25.90 -5.41 -25.96
C GLN A 73 -24.63 -5.80 -25.18
N TYR A 74 -24.70 -6.13 -23.89
CA TYR A 74 -23.53 -6.50 -23.07
C TYR A 74 -23.82 -7.68 -22.13
N ALA A 75 -22.79 -8.44 -21.76
CA ALA A 75 -22.88 -9.52 -20.79
C ALA A 75 -23.55 -9.06 -19.47
N GLU A 76 -24.25 -9.99 -18.79
CA GLU A 76 -24.96 -9.74 -17.54
C GLU A 76 -24.10 -8.97 -16.53
N ARG A 77 -24.64 -7.87 -15.99
CA ARG A 77 -23.96 -7.03 -14.99
C ARG A 77 -24.48 -7.35 -13.60
N THR A 78 -23.72 -8.14 -12.86
CA THR A 78 -24.01 -8.43 -11.45
C THR A 78 -23.57 -7.26 -10.57
N LEU A 79 -24.54 -6.59 -9.93
CA LEU A 79 -24.28 -5.61 -8.89
C LEU A 79 -24.19 -6.32 -7.54
N TYR A 80 -23.20 -5.92 -6.74
CA TYR A 80 -23.05 -6.39 -5.36
C TYR A 80 -23.42 -5.26 -4.40
N LYS A 81 -23.96 -5.61 -3.23
CA LYS A 81 -24.14 -4.69 -2.10
C LYS A 81 -23.55 -5.30 -0.84
N VAL A 82 -23.16 -4.44 0.10
CA VAL A 82 -22.71 -4.87 1.44
C VAL A 82 -23.91 -5.32 2.28
N THR A 83 -23.74 -6.41 3.03
CA THR A 83 -24.74 -6.89 4.02
C THR A 83 -24.57 -6.17 5.36
N GLU A 84 -25.47 -6.38 6.32
CA GLU A 84 -25.28 -5.82 7.68
C GLU A 84 -24.02 -6.36 8.35
N ALA A 85 -23.80 -7.69 8.29
CA ALA A 85 -22.56 -8.32 8.75
C ALA A 85 -21.32 -7.77 8.04
N GLY A 86 -21.44 -7.44 6.74
CA GLY A 86 -20.42 -6.73 5.97
C GLY A 86 -20.09 -5.36 6.54
N ARG A 87 -21.10 -4.55 6.93
CA ARG A 87 -20.89 -3.22 7.54
C ARG A 87 -20.19 -3.32 8.88
N GLU A 88 -20.63 -4.24 9.75
CA GLU A 88 -20.00 -4.49 11.05
C GLU A 88 -18.53 -4.92 10.90
N THR A 89 -18.27 -5.85 9.98
CA THR A 89 -16.92 -6.36 9.68
C THR A 89 -16.03 -5.26 9.11
N THR A 90 -16.55 -4.40 8.23
CA THR A 90 -15.83 -3.23 7.70
C THR A 90 -15.34 -2.34 8.82
N ARG A 91 -16.23 -2.00 9.76
CA ARG A 91 -15.89 -1.16 10.91
C ARG A 91 -14.86 -1.83 11.82
N ALA A 92 -15.03 -3.12 12.11
CA ALA A 92 -14.10 -3.88 12.94
C ALA A 92 -12.69 -3.92 12.33
N TRP A 93 -12.57 -4.21 11.03
CA TRP A 93 -11.28 -4.21 10.34
C TRP A 93 -10.66 -2.82 10.24
N LEU A 94 -11.46 -1.77 10.02
CA LEU A 94 -10.96 -0.40 10.00
C LEU A 94 -10.35 -0.01 11.35
N LEU A 95 -11.03 -0.33 12.46
CA LEU A 95 -10.51 -0.10 13.81
C LEU A 95 -9.25 -0.92 14.10
N GLU A 96 -9.21 -2.18 13.68
CA GLU A 96 -8.03 -3.04 13.84
C GLU A 96 -6.83 -2.48 13.07
N MET A 97 -7.01 -2.13 11.79
CA MET A 97 -5.94 -1.63 10.93
C MET A 97 -5.41 -0.26 11.39
N LEU A 98 -6.27 0.62 11.88
CA LEU A 98 -5.86 1.93 12.41
C LEU A 98 -5.22 1.82 13.80
N GLY A 99 -5.74 0.93 14.66
CA GLY A 99 -5.33 0.85 16.07
C GLY A 99 -4.17 -0.11 16.33
N THR A 100 -3.91 -1.07 15.44
CA THR A 100 -2.90 -2.11 15.64
C THR A 100 -1.95 -2.18 14.45
N PRO A 101 -0.72 -1.64 14.57
CA PRO A 101 0.30 -1.79 13.55
C PRO A 101 0.57 -3.27 13.28
N LYS A 102 0.41 -3.69 12.03
CA LYS A 102 0.86 -5.02 11.58
C LYS A 102 2.29 -4.92 11.09
N GLN A 103 3.04 -6.01 11.22
CA GLN A 103 4.37 -6.09 10.64
C GLN A 103 4.23 -6.08 9.11
N GLU A 104 4.62 -4.97 8.50
CA GLU A 104 4.74 -4.85 7.06
C GLU A 104 6.10 -5.37 6.60
N PHE A 105 6.15 -5.91 5.37
CA PHE A 105 7.39 -6.40 4.76
C PHE A 105 7.72 -5.58 3.50
N PRO A 106 8.06 -4.28 3.66
CA PRO A 106 8.42 -3.42 2.53
C PRO A 106 9.72 -3.87 1.86
N GLN A 107 9.80 -3.70 0.53
CA GLN A 107 10.96 -4.12 -0.27
C GLN A 107 12.24 -3.31 0.02
N PHE A 108 12.10 -2.03 0.40
CA PHE A 108 13.26 -1.16 0.54
C PHE A 108 14.14 -1.50 1.77
N PRO A 109 13.58 -1.72 2.98
CA PRO A 109 14.37 -2.17 4.12
C PRO A 109 15.08 -3.50 3.89
N VAL A 110 14.47 -4.48 3.21
CA VAL A 110 15.17 -5.73 2.87
C VAL A 110 16.31 -5.49 1.88
N ALA A 111 16.13 -4.60 0.89
CA ALA A 111 17.21 -4.23 -0.01
C ALA A 111 18.38 -3.52 0.72
N LEU A 112 18.08 -2.65 1.70
CA LEU A 112 19.08 -2.03 2.54
C LEU A 112 19.85 -3.05 3.39
N SER A 113 19.17 -4.07 3.93
CA SER A 113 19.83 -5.16 4.68
C SER A 113 20.88 -5.90 3.86
N PHE A 114 20.78 -5.85 2.53
CA PHE A 114 21.72 -6.48 1.61
C PHE A 114 22.52 -5.47 0.76
N ALA A 115 22.51 -4.18 1.13
CA ALA A 115 23.22 -3.12 0.39
C ALA A 115 24.75 -3.36 0.34
N LEU A 116 25.30 -4.06 1.33
CA LEU A 116 26.71 -4.45 1.41
C LEU A 116 27.17 -5.38 0.27
N MET A 117 26.24 -5.94 -0.52
CA MET A 117 26.56 -6.65 -1.77
C MET A 117 26.99 -5.71 -2.90
N LEU A 118 26.74 -4.40 -2.76
CA LEU A 118 27.15 -3.36 -3.69
C LEU A 118 28.35 -2.61 -3.14
N THR A 119 29.11 -1.95 -4.01
CA THR A 119 30.11 -0.96 -3.60
C THR A 119 29.42 0.29 -3.02
N PRO A 120 30.14 1.10 -2.22
CA PRO A 120 29.64 2.41 -1.79
C PRO A 120 29.16 3.29 -2.95
N ASP A 121 29.91 3.32 -4.06
CA ASP A 121 29.57 4.12 -5.25
C ASP A 121 28.30 3.61 -5.96
N GLU A 122 28.14 2.29 -6.11
CA GLU A 122 26.92 1.71 -6.65
C GLU A 122 25.71 1.99 -5.76
N THR A 123 25.89 1.87 -4.44
CA THR A 123 24.86 2.16 -3.44
C THR A 123 24.44 3.63 -3.51
N ARG A 124 25.41 4.55 -3.53
CA ARG A 124 25.17 5.98 -3.71
C ARG A 124 24.36 6.23 -4.98
N ALA A 125 24.80 5.72 -6.13
CA ALA A 125 24.14 5.96 -7.41
C ALA A 125 22.69 5.43 -7.45
N VAL A 126 22.38 4.32 -6.78
CA VAL A 126 21.00 3.81 -6.69
C VAL A 126 20.15 4.62 -5.71
N LEU A 127 20.71 5.05 -4.58
CA LEU A 127 20.02 5.87 -3.60
C LEU A 127 19.74 7.28 -4.14
N GLU A 128 20.65 7.89 -4.89
CA GLU A 128 20.41 9.16 -5.59
C GLU A 128 19.24 9.08 -6.59
N ARG A 129 19.09 7.95 -7.29
CA ARG A 129 17.90 7.72 -8.14
C ARG A 129 16.63 7.66 -7.30
N ARG A 130 16.69 7.04 -6.13
CA ARG A 130 15.57 6.96 -5.18
C ARG A 130 15.23 8.33 -4.60
N VAL A 131 16.22 9.14 -4.20
CA VAL A 131 16.05 10.54 -3.76
C VAL A 131 15.21 11.32 -4.77
N ARG A 132 15.59 11.27 -6.06
CA ARG A 132 14.83 11.95 -7.12
C ARG A 132 13.40 11.43 -7.27
N ALA A 133 13.17 10.14 -7.06
CA ALA A 133 11.84 9.56 -7.14
C ALA A 133 10.95 9.98 -5.95
N VAL A 134 11.48 9.90 -4.73
CA VAL A 134 10.77 10.29 -3.51
C VAL A 134 10.49 11.80 -3.49
N ALA A 135 11.44 12.63 -3.95
CA ALA A 135 11.22 14.07 -4.09
C ALA A 135 10.05 14.40 -5.03
N ARG A 136 9.96 13.75 -6.20
CA ARG A 136 8.80 13.94 -7.11
C ARG A 136 7.48 13.49 -6.47
N THR A 137 7.49 12.39 -5.72
CA THR A 137 6.31 11.94 -4.99
C THR A 137 5.89 12.95 -3.92
N LEU A 138 6.85 13.51 -3.18
CA LEU A 138 6.61 14.54 -2.18
C LEU A 138 5.96 15.79 -2.81
N GLU A 139 6.54 16.30 -3.90
CA GLU A 139 6.00 17.44 -4.65
C GLU A 139 4.54 17.22 -5.12
N GLN A 140 4.23 16.00 -5.59
CA GLN A 140 2.86 15.64 -6.01
C GLN A 140 1.87 15.65 -4.84
N LEU A 141 2.27 15.11 -3.69
CA LEU A 141 1.45 15.07 -2.48
C LEU A 141 1.24 16.47 -1.91
N GLU A 142 2.28 17.31 -1.91
CA GLU A 142 2.18 18.71 -1.49
C GLU A 142 1.26 19.52 -2.39
N ALA A 143 1.31 19.30 -3.72
CA ALA A 143 0.37 19.93 -4.65
C ALA A 143 -1.08 19.53 -4.37
N THR A 144 -1.35 18.23 -4.11
CA THR A 144 -2.69 17.75 -3.76
C THR A 144 -3.20 18.40 -2.45
N LEU A 145 -2.35 18.56 -1.45
CA LEU A 145 -2.72 19.21 -0.19
C LEU A 145 -2.94 20.72 -0.33
N ALA A 146 -2.29 21.37 -1.29
CA ALA A 146 -2.40 22.82 -1.52
C ALA A 146 -3.65 23.23 -2.30
N GLU A 147 -4.30 22.32 -3.02
CA GLU A 147 -5.51 22.58 -3.81
C GLU A 147 -6.79 22.75 -2.96
N GLU A 148 -6.69 22.59 -1.63
CA GLU A 148 -7.85 22.38 -0.76
C GLU A 148 -8.26 23.62 0.05
N SER A 149 -9.58 23.74 0.25
CA SER A 149 -10.23 24.90 0.88
C SER A 149 -10.33 24.73 2.40
N ASP A 150 -10.27 25.84 3.14
CA ASP A 150 -10.21 25.91 4.61
C ASP A 150 -11.54 25.59 5.33
N ASP A 151 -12.27 24.56 4.87
CA ASP A 151 -13.33 23.94 5.65
C ASP A 151 -12.78 22.67 6.32
N GLY A 152 -13.10 22.44 7.59
CA GLY A 152 -12.49 21.36 8.38
C GLY A 152 -12.73 19.95 7.83
N LEU A 153 -13.61 19.77 6.82
CA LEU A 153 -13.83 18.49 6.15
C LEU A 153 -12.71 18.16 5.17
N GLY A 154 -12.10 19.16 4.52
CA GLY A 154 -10.95 18.97 3.62
C GLY A 154 -9.79 18.21 4.29
N ARG A 155 -9.45 18.58 5.54
CA ARG A 155 -8.38 17.88 6.29
C ARG A 155 -8.70 16.41 6.59
N VAL A 156 -9.97 16.08 6.88
CA VAL A 156 -10.37 14.70 7.18
C VAL A 156 -10.28 13.83 5.93
N VAL A 157 -10.71 14.37 4.78
CA VAL A 157 -10.67 13.67 3.49
C VAL A 157 -9.22 13.41 3.03
N LEU A 158 -8.29 14.31 3.36
CA LEU A 158 -6.88 14.23 2.96
C LEU A 158 -5.95 13.62 4.01
N LEU A 159 -6.48 13.08 5.11
CA LEU A 159 -5.65 12.58 6.22
C LEU A 159 -4.63 11.51 5.75
N GLU A 160 -5.03 10.67 4.80
CA GLU A 160 -4.15 9.69 4.16
C GLU A 160 -3.03 10.36 3.34
N THR A 161 -3.36 11.37 2.56
CA THR A 161 -2.39 12.15 1.76
C THR A 161 -1.39 12.87 2.66
N ASP A 162 -1.84 13.45 3.77
CA ASP A 162 -0.96 14.09 4.76
C ASP A 162 0.00 13.08 5.42
N TYR A 163 -0.49 11.88 5.75
CA TYR A 163 0.36 10.79 6.24
C TYR A 163 1.42 10.39 5.19
N GLN A 164 1.02 10.16 3.93
CA GLN A 164 1.94 9.82 2.86
C GLN A 164 2.99 10.91 2.64
N ARG A 165 2.59 12.18 2.66
CA ARG A 165 3.48 13.34 2.54
C ARG A 165 4.51 13.35 3.67
N THR A 166 4.05 13.14 4.90
CA THR A 166 4.92 13.09 6.09
C THR A 166 5.95 11.97 5.97
N MET A 167 5.54 10.77 5.55
CA MET A 167 6.44 9.64 5.38
C MET A 167 7.43 9.83 4.22
N ALA A 168 7.00 10.40 3.10
CA ALA A 168 7.86 10.72 1.96
C ALA A 168 8.93 11.76 2.32
N ALA A 169 8.56 12.80 3.09
CA ALA A 169 9.51 13.79 3.58
C ALA A 169 10.55 13.18 4.53
N ALA A 170 10.11 12.31 5.45
CA ALA A 170 11.01 11.60 6.35
C ALA A 170 11.99 10.68 5.60
N GLU A 171 11.50 9.93 4.62
CA GLU A 171 12.33 9.08 3.78
C GLU A 171 13.32 9.91 2.95
N LEU A 172 12.88 11.02 2.34
CA LEU A 172 13.75 11.90 1.57
C LEU A 172 14.89 12.46 2.44
N ALA A 173 14.58 12.93 3.64
CA ALA A 173 15.57 13.46 4.57
C ALA A 173 16.61 12.38 4.94
N TRP A 174 16.17 11.16 5.22
CA TRP A 174 17.07 10.05 5.53
C TRP A 174 17.94 9.66 4.33
N LEU A 175 17.35 9.54 3.13
CA LEU A 175 18.08 9.17 1.92
C LEU A 175 19.16 10.19 1.57
N THR A 176 18.84 11.48 1.65
CA THR A 176 19.80 12.56 1.40
C THR A 176 20.97 12.48 2.37
N ALA A 177 20.72 12.31 3.66
CA ALA A 177 21.78 12.18 4.66
C ALA A 177 22.69 10.97 4.41
N VAL A 178 22.12 9.82 4.05
CA VAL A 178 22.92 8.61 3.74
C VAL A 178 23.76 8.81 2.47
N VAL A 179 23.19 9.43 1.43
CA VAL A 179 23.94 9.74 0.20
C VAL A 179 25.11 10.69 0.51
N GLU A 180 24.88 11.72 1.30
CA GLU A 180 25.92 12.66 1.75
C GLU A 180 27.01 11.97 2.59
N ASP A 181 26.64 11.02 3.45
CA ASP A 181 27.60 10.25 4.24
C ASP A 181 28.47 9.35 3.37
N ILE A 182 27.90 8.71 2.34
CA ILE A 182 28.66 7.90 1.39
C ILE A 182 29.58 8.78 0.54
N GLU A 183 29.06 9.88 0.00
CA GLU A 183 29.84 10.83 -0.80
C GLU A 183 31.02 11.43 -0.01
N ALA A 184 30.83 11.74 1.26
CA ALA A 184 31.87 12.26 2.13
C ALA A 184 32.81 11.18 2.68
N GLY A 185 32.58 9.90 2.36
CA GLY A 185 33.35 8.77 2.89
C GLY A 185 33.13 8.50 4.38
N ARG A 186 32.11 9.11 5.01
CA ARG A 186 31.71 8.83 6.40
C ARG A 186 31.01 7.47 6.52
N LEU A 187 30.38 7.01 5.45
CA LEU A 187 29.78 5.70 5.33
C LEU A 187 30.40 4.95 4.14
N THR A 188 31.33 4.05 4.42
CA THR A 188 32.05 3.27 3.40
C THR A 188 32.33 1.86 3.89
N TRP A 189 32.62 0.95 2.95
CA TRP A 189 32.99 -0.44 3.22
C TRP A 189 33.72 -1.03 2.02
N SER A 190 34.48 -2.10 2.27
CA SER A 190 35.10 -2.94 1.25
C SER A 190 34.72 -4.41 1.42
N TRP A 191 34.80 -5.17 0.34
CA TRP A 191 34.48 -6.60 0.38
C TRP A 191 35.44 -7.39 1.30
N GLU A 192 36.67 -6.92 1.44
CA GLU A 192 37.67 -7.48 2.36
C GLU A 192 37.27 -7.27 3.83
N GLU A 193 36.81 -6.07 4.21
CA GLU A 193 36.33 -5.79 5.57
C GLU A 193 35.08 -6.62 5.89
N LEU A 194 34.17 -6.75 4.93
CA LEU A 194 32.94 -7.52 5.10
C LEU A 194 33.20 -9.03 5.25
N THR A 195 34.13 -9.59 4.48
CA THR A 195 34.53 -10.99 4.63
C THR A 195 35.28 -11.26 5.92
N ALA A 196 36.12 -10.32 6.38
CA ALA A 196 36.74 -10.41 7.69
C ALA A 196 35.69 -10.39 8.83
N LEU A 197 34.61 -9.62 8.68
CA LEU A 197 33.53 -9.52 9.66
C LEU A 197 32.65 -10.76 9.73
N ALA A 198 32.45 -11.45 8.60
CA ALA A 198 31.66 -12.69 8.53
C ALA A 198 32.32 -13.86 9.27
N GLY A 199 33.63 -13.76 9.58
CA GLY A 199 34.43 -14.83 10.16
C GLY A 199 34.62 -16.00 9.20
N PRO A 200 35.52 -16.96 9.51
CA PRO A 200 35.44 -18.26 8.85
C PRO A 200 34.05 -18.83 9.11
N ALA A 201 33.43 -19.47 8.11
CA ALA A 201 32.21 -20.23 8.29
C ALA A 201 32.50 -21.32 9.34
N ALA A 202 32.28 -21.00 10.62
CA ALA A 202 32.47 -21.92 11.71
C ALA A 202 31.38 -22.97 11.56
N ASP A 203 31.79 -24.18 11.16
CA ASP A 203 31.16 -25.47 11.43
C ASP A 203 29.67 -25.37 11.77
N LEU A 204 28.85 -25.11 10.76
CA LEU A 204 27.42 -25.39 10.83
C LEU A 204 27.23 -26.86 10.45
N ASP A 205 27.57 -27.74 11.39
CA ASP A 205 27.09 -29.13 11.45
C ASP A 205 25.61 -29.17 11.87
#